data_AF-A0A229SIK2-F1
#
_entry.id   AF-A0A229SIK2-F1
#
_cell.length_a   1.000
_cell.length_b   1.000
_cell.length_c   1.000
_cell.angle_alpha   90.00
_cell.angle_beta   90.00
_cell.angle_gamma   90.00
#
_symmetry.space_group_name_H-M   'P 1'
#
loop_
_entity.id
_entity.type
_entity.pdbx_description
1 polymer ?
#
loop_
_entity_poly.entity_id
_entity_poly.type
_entity_poly.pdbx_seq_one_letter_code
_entity_poly.pdbx_strand_id
1 'polypeptide(L)'
;MKQAAATRIAEAEALAAFAKMKIVPVENPIETLQALAGEITGWKGFLRDRLGELTSLGYAGATGEQVRATVSLYAAALDKSEKVLVSIARLNLDERLVTIRGKQADLLAEAIEVAVREVGLDGMQAARARGAVVRHLRMVDEGDAAA
;
A
#
# COMPACT_ATOMS: atom_id res chain seq x y z
N MET A 1 -0.31 16.76 -45.31
CA MET A 1 0.55 15.56 -45.40
C MET A 1 1.73 15.56 -44.42
N LYS A 2 2.47 16.66 -44.19
CA LYS A 2 3.62 16.69 -43.25
C LYS A 2 3.29 16.36 -41.78
N GLN A 3 2.16 16.83 -41.24
CA GLN A 3 1.77 16.55 -39.85
C GLN A 3 1.50 15.06 -39.59
N ALA A 4 0.77 14.40 -40.49
CA ALA A 4 0.48 12.96 -40.37
C ALA A 4 1.73 12.07 -40.45
N ALA A 5 2.74 12.50 -41.21
CA ALA A 5 4.03 11.81 -41.26
C ALA A 5 4.84 12.02 -39.96
N ALA A 6 4.83 13.24 -39.40
CA ALA A 6 5.51 13.54 -38.13
C ALA A 6 4.89 12.80 -36.94
N THR A 7 3.56 12.71 -36.88
CA THR A 7 2.85 11.94 -35.84
C THR A 7 3.19 10.45 -35.90
N ARG A 8 3.23 9.85 -37.10
CA ARG A 8 3.59 8.43 -37.26
C ARG A 8 5.03 8.13 -36.87
N ILE A 9 5.95 9.04 -37.15
CA ILE A 9 7.35 8.90 -36.74
C ILE A 9 7.44 8.97 -35.20
N ALA A 10 6.77 9.94 -34.57
CA ALA A 10 6.75 10.07 -33.11
C ALA A 10 6.09 8.85 -32.42
N GLU A 11 5.02 8.29 -32.98
CA GLU A 11 4.41 7.05 -32.49
C GLU A 11 5.35 5.85 -32.63
N ALA A 12 6.00 5.70 -33.79
CA ALA A 12 6.96 4.62 -34.02
C ALA A 12 8.17 4.71 -33.07
N GLU A 13 8.66 5.92 -32.80
CA GLU A 13 9.73 6.18 -31.84
C GLU A 13 9.29 5.87 -30.40
N ALA A 14 8.07 6.27 -30.01
CA ALA A 14 7.52 5.97 -28.69
C ALA A 14 7.33 4.46 -28.47
N LEU A 15 6.81 3.74 -29.48
CA LEU A 15 6.65 2.28 -29.44
C LEU A 15 8.01 1.57 -29.39
N ALA A 16 9.00 2.04 -30.16
CA ALA A 16 10.35 1.49 -30.14
C ALA A 16 11.06 1.73 -28.79
N ALA A 17 10.81 2.86 -28.14
CA ALA A 17 11.31 3.15 -26.81
C ALA A 17 10.63 2.27 -25.75
N PHE A 18 9.30 2.12 -25.82
CA PHE A 18 8.53 1.26 -24.92
C PHE A 18 8.94 -0.21 -25.04
N ALA A 19 9.15 -0.72 -26.26
CA ALA A 19 9.61 -2.09 -26.51
C ALA A 19 11.00 -2.39 -25.92
N LYS A 20 11.82 -1.36 -25.67
CA LYS A 20 13.14 -1.49 -25.04
C LYS A 20 13.09 -1.38 -23.51
N MET A 21 11.98 -0.93 -22.93
CA MET A 21 11.82 -0.91 -21.48
C MET A 21 11.67 -2.34 -20.96
N LYS A 22 12.60 -2.77 -20.12
CA LYS A 22 12.41 -3.94 -19.27
C LYS A 22 11.50 -3.54 -18.13
N ILE A 23 10.22 -3.90 -18.23
CA ILE A 23 9.27 -3.77 -17.13
C ILE A 23 9.61 -4.85 -16.11
N VAL A 24 10.18 -4.43 -14.98
CA VAL A 24 10.44 -5.33 -13.85
C VAL A 24 9.26 -5.21 -12.89
N PRO A 25 8.63 -6.34 -12.48
CA PRO A 25 7.60 -6.31 -11.45
C PRO A 25 8.12 -5.68 -10.17
N VAL A 26 7.25 -4.96 -9.46
CA VAL A 26 7.59 -4.44 -8.14
C VAL A 26 7.62 -5.61 -7.15
N GLU A 27 8.81 -5.98 -6.70
CA GLU A 27 9.01 -7.13 -5.80
C GLU A 27 8.56 -6.83 -4.37
N ASN A 28 8.90 -5.63 -3.86
CA ASN A 28 8.47 -5.17 -2.54
C ASN A 28 7.57 -3.94 -2.66
N PRO A 29 6.23 -4.14 -2.79
CA PRO A 29 5.30 -3.05 -3.01
C PRO A 29 5.19 -2.13 -1.78
N ILE A 30 5.37 -2.64 -0.57
CA ILE A 30 5.28 -1.82 0.65
C ILE A 30 6.48 -0.88 0.75
N GLU A 31 7.70 -1.39 0.59
CA GLU A 31 8.91 -0.55 0.60
C GLU A 31 8.89 0.48 -0.52
N THR A 32 8.44 0.09 -1.72
CA THR A 32 8.31 1.01 -2.85
C THR A 32 7.29 2.11 -2.56
N LEU A 33 6.15 1.77 -1.95
CA LEU A 33 5.13 2.74 -1.57
C LEU A 33 5.61 3.68 -0.45
N GLN A 34 6.37 3.18 0.51
CA GLN A 34 6.98 4.00 1.56
C GLN A 34 8.01 4.98 0.98
N ALA A 35 8.85 4.54 0.04
CA ALA A 35 9.78 5.40 -0.66
C ALA A 35 9.05 6.52 -1.42
N LEU A 36 8.01 6.17 -2.18
CA LEU A 36 7.16 7.13 -2.87
C LEU A 36 6.50 8.14 -1.91
N ALA A 37 6.01 7.68 -0.75
CA ALA A 37 5.46 8.57 0.26
C ALA A 37 6.50 9.56 0.80
N GLY A 38 7.75 9.11 0.96
CA GLY A 38 8.89 9.96 1.31
C GLY A 38 9.13 11.06 0.27
N GLU A 39 9.19 10.70 -1.01
CA GLU A 39 9.36 11.65 -2.12
C GLU A 39 8.23 12.68 -2.18
N ILE A 40 6.98 12.24 -2.11
CA ILE A 40 5.79 13.12 -2.13
C ILE A 40 5.82 14.08 -0.93
N THR A 41 6.18 13.59 0.25
CA THR A 41 6.27 14.42 1.46
C THR A 41 7.40 15.44 1.37
N GLY A 42 8.55 15.04 0.83
CA GLY A 42 9.68 15.93 0.56
C GLY A 42 9.30 17.03 -0.44
N TRP A 43 8.65 16.67 -1.55
CA TRP A 43 8.15 17.61 -2.54
C TRP A 43 7.14 18.61 -1.95
N LYS A 44 6.20 18.13 -1.14
CA LYS A 44 5.29 18.99 -0.38
C LYS A 44 6.05 19.97 0.52
N GLY A 45 7.08 19.51 1.23
CA GLY A 45 7.93 20.34 2.08
C GLY A 45 8.61 21.46 1.28
N PHE A 46 9.23 21.10 0.16
CA PHE A 46 9.84 22.07 -0.76
C PHE A 46 8.85 23.15 -1.21
N LEU A 47 7.65 22.75 -1.65
CA LEU A 47 6.63 23.69 -2.11
C LEU A 47 6.10 24.60 -1.00
N ARG A 48 5.96 24.09 0.23
CA ARG A 48 5.61 24.89 1.40
C ARG A 48 6.65 25.99 1.63
N ASP A 49 7.92 25.63 1.56
CA ASP A 49 9.01 26.57 1.81
C ASP A 49 9.03 27.66 0.71
N ARG A 50 8.81 27.29 -0.56
CA ARG A 50 8.60 28.25 -1.67
C ARG A 50 7.41 29.16 -1.47
N LEU A 51 6.30 28.65 -0.94
CA LEU A 51 5.14 29.47 -0.64
C LEU A 51 5.44 30.48 0.49
N GLY A 52 6.25 30.09 1.48
CA GLY A 52 6.70 30.99 2.54
C GLY A 52 7.61 32.12 2.04
N GLU A 53 8.46 31.85 1.04
CA GLU A 53 9.27 32.88 0.38
C GLU A 53 8.40 33.93 -0.32
N LEU A 54 7.29 33.50 -0.96
CA LEU A 54 6.35 34.37 -1.69
C LEU A 54 5.51 35.28 -0.78
N THR A 55 5.22 34.85 0.46
CA THR A 55 4.47 35.66 1.43
C THR A 55 5.36 36.63 2.22
N SER A 56 6.68 36.42 2.18
CA SER A 56 7.65 37.34 2.77
C SER A 56 7.83 38.61 1.91
N LEU A 57 7.93 39.76 2.58
CA LEU A 57 7.99 41.13 2.01
C LEU A 57 9.14 41.41 1.01
N GLY A 58 10.00 40.44 0.68
CA GLY A 58 11.20 40.65 -0.13
C GLY A 58 11.09 40.34 -1.62
N TYR A 59 10.09 39.56 -2.06
CA TYR A 59 10.03 39.13 -3.45
C TYR A 59 9.28 40.14 -4.33
N ALA A 60 9.90 41.30 -4.58
CA ALA A 60 9.36 42.41 -5.37
C ALA A 60 9.15 42.11 -6.88
N GLY A 61 9.11 40.83 -7.29
CA GLY A 61 8.95 40.41 -8.67
C GLY A 61 8.08 39.16 -8.88
N ALA A 62 7.46 38.60 -7.83
CA ALA A 62 6.57 37.45 -8.00
C ALA A 62 5.27 37.92 -8.63
N THR A 63 4.97 37.41 -9.82
CA THR A 63 3.69 37.70 -10.48
C THR A 63 2.59 36.88 -9.80
N GLY A 64 1.35 37.40 -9.80
CA GLY A 64 0.20 36.67 -9.26
C GLY A 64 0.00 35.29 -9.89
N GLU A 65 0.49 35.09 -11.12
CA GLU A 65 0.49 33.79 -11.80
C GLU A 65 1.44 32.78 -11.15
N GLN A 66 2.66 33.19 -10.81
CA GLN A 66 3.62 32.33 -10.12
C GLN A 66 3.10 31.90 -8.74
N VAL A 67 2.45 32.83 -8.02
CA VAL A 67 1.83 32.53 -6.73
C VAL A 67 0.70 31.50 -6.90
N ARG A 68 -0.22 31.72 -7.84
CA ARG A 68 -1.31 30.77 -8.11
C ARG A 68 -0.78 29.39 -8.50
N ALA A 69 0.19 29.32 -9.39
CA ALA A 69 0.81 28.05 -9.80
C ALA A 69 1.44 27.31 -8.62
N THR A 70 2.18 28.02 -7.76
CA THR A 70 2.82 27.44 -6.58
C THR A 70 1.80 26.91 -5.58
N VAL A 71 0.73 27.68 -5.33
CA VAL A 71 -0.39 27.24 -4.47
C VAL A 71 -1.08 26.00 -5.04
N SER A 72 -1.35 25.96 -6.34
CA SER A 72 -1.97 24.80 -7.00
C SER A 72 -1.09 23.55 -6.93
N LEU A 73 0.22 23.69 -7.16
CA LEU A 73 1.17 22.58 -7.01
C LEU A 73 1.22 22.08 -5.56
N TYR A 74 1.19 22.98 -4.59
CA TYR A 74 1.21 22.63 -3.16
C TYR A 74 -0.07 21.89 -2.74
N ALA A 75 -1.24 22.37 -3.19
CA ALA A 75 -2.51 21.70 -2.95
C ALA A 75 -2.54 20.29 -3.57
N ALA A 76 -2.01 20.12 -4.78
CA ALA A 76 -1.90 18.81 -5.42
C ALA A 76 -0.93 17.87 -4.66
N ALA A 77 0.16 18.41 -4.12
CA ALA A 77 1.10 17.63 -3.31
C ALA A 77 0.48 17.21 -1.96
N LEU A 78 -0.35 18.06 -1.35
CA LEU A 78 -1.11 17.73 -0.14
C LEU A 78 -2.09 16.59 -0.38
N ASP A 79 -2.92 16.68 -1.43
CA ASP A 79 -3.90 15.64 -1.78
C ASP A 79 -3.21 14.29 -2.08
N LYS A 80 -2.10 14.31 -2.84
CA LYS A 80 -1.30 13.10 -3.08
C LYS A 80 -0.70 12.53 -1.80
N SER A 81 -0.22 13.40 -0.90
CA SER A 81 0.34 12.98 0.40
C SER A 81 -0.73 12.30 1.26
N GLU A 82 -1.93 12.87 1.33
CA GLU A 82 -3.05 12.28 2.07
C GLU A 82 -3.36 10.87 1.55
N LYS A 83 -3.54 10.74 0.22
CA LYS A 83 -3.89 9.47 -0.41
C LYS A 83 -2.85 8.38 -0.15
N VAL A 84 -1.56 8.68 -0.34
CA VAL A 84 -0.50 7.69 -0.13
C VAL A 84 -0.38 7.27 1.34
N LEU A 85 -0.53 8.22 2.27
CA LEU A 85 -0.48 7.93 3.71
C LEU A 85 -1.68 7.10 4.16
N VAL A 86 -2.88 7.38 3.65
CA VAL A 86 -4.07 6.55 3.91
C VAL A 86 -3.88 5.13 3.38
N SER A 87 -3.33 4.97 2.18
CA SER A 87 -3.01 3.65 1.62
C SER A 87 -2.03 2.87 2.50
N ILE A 88 -0.95 3.50 2.94
CA ILE A 88 0.02 2.86 3.85
C ILE A 88 -0.64 2.47 5.17
N ALA A 89 -1.46 3.36 5.76
CA ALA A 89 -2.15 3.07 7.01
C ALA A 89 -3.07 1.85 6.90
N ARG A 90 -3.81 1.73 5.79
CA ARG A 90 -4.68 0.57 5.52
C ARG A 90 -3.86 -0.73 5.41
N LEU A 91 -2.79 -0.72 4.63
CA LEU A 91 -1.92 -1.91 4.48
C LEU A 91 -1.34 -2.38 5.82
N ASN A 92 -0.88 -1.45 6.67
CA ASN A 92 -0.38 -1.79 8.01
C ASN A 92 -1.48 -2.36 8.93
N LEU A 93 -2.73 -1.88 8.80
CA LEU A 93 -3.85 -2.44 9.55
C LEU A 93 -4.18 -3.86 9.11
N ASP A 94 -4.16 -4.12 7.79
CA ASP A 94 -4.39 -5.45 7.24
C ASP A 94 -3.32 -6.44 7.73
N GLU A 95 -2.04 -6.05 7.71
CA GLU A 95 -0.94 -6.87 8.23
C GLU A 95 -1.10 -7.18 9.73
N ARG A 96 -1.52 -6.18 10.52
CA ARG A 96 -1.82 -6.38 11.94
C ARG A 96 -3.01 -7.30 12.16
N LEU A 97 -4.07 -7.20 11.35
CA LEU A 97 -5.23 -8.10 11.43
C LEU A 97 -4.84 -9.54 11.10
N VAL A 98 -4.03 -9.76 10.06
CA VAL A 98 -3.48 -11.09 9.72
C VAL A 98 -2.66 -11.64 10.89
N THR A 99 -1.79 -10.81 11.48
CA THR A 99 -0.99 -11.19 12.66
C THR A 99 -1.86 -11.57 13.86
N ILE A 100 -2.91 -10.79 14.15
CA ILE A 100 -3.84 -11.07 15.25
C ILE A 100 -4.59 -12.39 15.01
N ARG A 101 -5.08 -12.62 13.79
CA ARG A 101 -5.76 -13.88 13.42
C ARG A 101 -4.83 -15.08 13.61
N GLY A 102 -3.56 -14.97 13.22
CA GLY A 102 -2.55 -16.00 13.48
C GLY A 102 -2.41 -16.31 14.98
N LYS A 103 -2.25 -15.28 15.82
CA LYS A 103 -2.17 -15.46 17.28
C LYS A 103 -3.44 -16.06 17.90
N GLN A 104 -4.61 -15.72 17.37
CA GLN A 104 -5.88 -16.31 17.82
C GLN A 104 -5.97 -17.80 17.46
N ALA A 105 -5.49 -18.20 16.28
CA ALA A 105 -5.39 -19.61 15.91
C ALA A 105 -4.44 -20.37 16.86
N ASP A 106 -3.30 -19.78 17.22
CA ASP A 106 -2.35 -20.37 18.16
C ASP A 106 -2.96 -20.55 19.56
N LEU A 107 -3.62 -19.52 20.09
CA LEU A 107 -4.30 -19.58 21.39
C LEU A 107 -5.42 -20.62 21.41
N LEU A 108 -6.17 -20.74 20.32
CA LEU A 108 -7.22 -21.75 20.20
C LEU A 108 -6.63 -23.16 20.18
N ALA A 109 -5.54 -23.37 19.42
CA ALA A 109 -4.83 -24.65 19.39
C ALA A 109 -4.33 -25.03 20.79
N GLU A 110 -3.72 -24.10 21.51
CA GLU A 110 -3.24 -24.32 22.88
C GLU A 110 -4.40 -24.66 23.84
N ALA A 111 -5.51 -23.91 23.78
CA ALA A 111 -6.68 -24.16 24.62
C ALA A 111 -7.27 -25.57 24.38
N ILE A 112 -7.33 -26.01 23.12
CA ILE A 112 -7.77 -27.37 22.78
C ILE A 112 -6.80 -28.41 23.35
N GLU A 113 -5.48 -28.18 23.27
CA GLU A 113 -4.51 -29.12 23.82
C GLU A 113 -4.58 -29.25 25.34
N VAL A 114 -4.88 -28.15 26.03
CA VAL A 114 -5.12 -28.16 27.48
C VAL A 114 -6.40 -28.94 27.79
N ALA A 115 -7.50 -28.66 27.09
CA ALA A 115 -8.77 -29.35 27.29
C ALA A 115 -8.69 -30.86 27.01
N VAL A 116 -8.01 -31.26 25.94
CA VAL A 116 -7.80 -32.69 25.60
C VAL A 116 -7.02 -33.42 26.69
N ARG A 117 -6.03 -32.76 27.30
CA ARG A 117 -5.27 -33.31 28.44
C ARG A 117 -6.11 -33.41 29.70
N GLU A 118 -6.93 -32.40 30.00
CA GLU A 118 -7.80 -32.36 31.19
C GLU A 118 -8.82 -33.51 31.19
N VAL A 119 -9.39 -33.82 30.03
CA VAL A 119 -10.36 -34.93 29.88
C VAL A 119 -9.68 -36.31 29.88
N GLY A 120 -8.35 -36.37 29.93
CA GLY A 120 -7.59 -37.62 30.07
C GLY A 120 -7.60 -38.50 28.83
N LEU A 121 -7.78 -37.91 27.65
CA LEU A 121 -7.75 -38.65 26.38
C LEU A 121 -6.38 -39.28 26.13
N ASP A 122 -6.36 -40.53 25.68
CA ASP A 122 -5.11 -41.20 25.30
C ASP A 122 -4.47 -40.54 24.05
N GLY A 123 -3.18 -40.80 23.81
CA GLY A 123 -2.44 -40.15 22.72
C GLY A 123 -3.04 -40.36 21.32
N MET A 124 -3.74 -41.48 21.11
CA MET A 124 -4.38 -41.81 19.84
C MET A 124 -5.74 -41.09 19.68
N GLN A 125 -6.50 -40.97 20.76
CA GLN A 125 -7.74 -40.20 20.83
C GLN A 125 -7.47 -38.69 20.68
N ALA A 126 -6.43 -38.17 21.34
CA ALA A 126 -5.97 -36.79 21.19
C ALA A 126 -5.57 -36.44 19.74
N ALA A 127 -4.90 -37.37 19.04
CA ALA A 127 -4.55 -37.19 17.64
C ALA A 127 -5.80 -37.13 16.73
N ARG A 128 -6.81 -37.99 16.97
CA ARG A 128 -8.07 -37.94 16.22
C ARG A 128 -8.87 -36.67 16.50
N ALA A 129 -8.92 -36.23 17.76
CA ALA A 129 -9.59 -35.00 18.16
C ALA A 129 -8.97 -33.78 17.47
N ARG A 130 -7.62 -33.67 17.47
CA ARG A 130 -6.91 -32.63 16.72
C ARG A 130 -7.25 -32.64 15.23
N GLY A 131 -7.21 -33.81 14.59
CA GLY A 131 -7.56 -33.94 13.18
C GLY A 131 -9.01 -33.55 12.86
N ALA A 132 -9.95 -33.80 13.78
CA ALA A 132 -11.34 -33.36 13.64
C ALA A 132 -11.48 -31.84 13.76
N VAL A 133 -10.83 -31.23 14.76
CA VAL A 133 -10.89 -29.77 14.96
C VAL A 133 -10.29 -29.01 13.78
N VAL A 134 -9.13 -29.43 13.25
CA VAL A 134 -8.52 -28.80 12.07
C VAL A 134 -9.45 -28.85 10.86
N ARG A 135 -10.14 -29.97 10.63
CA ARG A 135 -11.11 -30.08 9.54
C ARG A 135 -12.30 -29.14 9.72
N HIS A 136 -12.85 -29.06 10.93
CA HIS A 136 -13.99 -28.18 11.21
C HIS A 136 -13.60 -26.70 11.14
N LEU A 137 -12.41 -26.31 11.61
CA LEU A 137 -11.90 -24.95 11.49
C LEU A 137 -11.79 -24.53 10.01
N ARG A 138 -11.27 -25.40 9.13
CA ARG A 138 -11.22 -25.11 7.69
C ARG A 138 -12.60 -24.92 7.06
N MET A 139 -13.59 -25.74 7.45
CA MET A 139 -14.95 -25.60 6.94
C MET A 139 -15.63 -24.30 7.40
N VAL A 140 -15.36 -23.84 8.61
CA VAL A 140 -15.89 -22.57 9.13
C VAL A 140 -15.24 -21.37 8.43
N ASP A 141 -13.92 -21.41 8.24
CA ASP A 141 -13.17 -20.34 7.55
C ASP A 141 -13.58 -20.21 6.07
N GLU A 142 -13.80 -21.33 5.37
CA GLU A 142 -14.32 -21.34 3.99
C GLU A 142 -15.78 -20.89 3.90
N GLY A 143 -16.57 -21.08 4.97
CA GLY A 143 -17.96 -20.64 5.06
C GLY A 143 -18.11 -19.13 5.27
N ASP A 144 -17.25 -18.51 6.09
CA ASP A 144 -17.22 -17.06 6.30
C ASP A 144 -16.67 -16.30 5.08
N ALA A 145 -15.82 -16.92 4.26
CA ALA A 145 -15.32 -16.32 3.02
C ALA A 145 -16.35 -16.30 1.86
N ALA A 146 -17.44 -17.07 1.98
CA ALA A 146 -18.49 -17.20 0.97
C ALA A 146 -19.75 -16.36 1.27
N ALA A 147 -19.79 -15.66 2.40
CA ALA A 147 -20.88 -14.79 2.85
C ALA A 147 -20.52 -13.30 2.73
#